data_AF-A0A1Z4C4Y8-F1
#
_entry.id   AF-A0A1Z4C4Y8-F1
#
_cell.length_a   1.000
_cell.length_b   1.000
_cell.length_c   1.000
_cell.angle_alpha   90.00
_cell.angle_beta   90.00
_cell.angle_gamma   90.00
#
_symmetry.space_group_name_H-M   'P 1'
#
loop_
_entity.id
_entity.type
_entity.pdbx_description
1 polymer ?
#
loop_
_entity_poly.entity_id
_entity_poly.type
_entity_poly.pdbx_seq_one_letter_code
_entity_poly.pdbx_strand_id
1 'polypeptide(L)'
;MEWADKALRIEVVLRSMQLKDMLLSRGSNWCTDTAKMLLCSLVLENLEITDNMALPDDLLASLPTRLKGIYALWLNGEDLRQSLPKNTFYRYRRTFLEYNVDISIIQDKKRNNVIPLVRYVEAQPAEIPHWAYEKNLVA
;
A
#
# COMPACT_ATOMS: atom_id res chain seq x y z
N MET A 1 20.77 3.87 -10.65
CA MET A 1 19.94 3.53 -9.48
C MET A 1 18.86 4.58 -9.28
N GLU A 2 19.15 5.87 -9.46
CA GLU A 2 18.18 6.99 -9.35
C GLU A 2 16.83 6.79 -10.07
N TRP A 3 16.81 6.16 -11.26
CA TRP A 3 15.55 5.83 -11.97
C TRP A 3 14.61 4.94 -11.13
N ALA A 4 15.16 3.99 -10.36
CA ALA A 4 14.39 3.07 -9.55
C ALA A 4 13.93 3.67 -8.20
N ASP A 5 14.50 4.79 -7.77
CA ASP A 5 14.19 5.39 -6.45
C ASP A 5 12.74 5.90 -6.37
N LYS A 6 12.12 6.19 -7.51
CA LYS A 6 10.71 6.60 -7.61
C LYS A 6 9.79 5.46 -8.05
N ALA A 7 10.32 4.26 -8.22
CA ALA A 7 9.56 3.11 -8.70
C ALA A 7 9.16 2.21 -7.53
N LEU A 8 7.95 1.66 -7.60
CA LEU A 8 7.50 0.60 -6.70
C LEU A 8 7.81 -0.75 -7.34
N ARG A 9 8.56 -1.61 -6.64
CA ARG A 9 8.76 -3.00 -7.05
C ARG A 9 7.64 -3.87 -6.49
N ILE A 10 6.93 -4.54 -7.39
CA ILE A 10 5.89 -5.51 -7.05
C ILE A 10 6.37 -6.89 -7.52
N GLU A 11 6.24 -7.88 -6.64
CA GLU A 11 6.59 -9.26 -6.95
C GLU A 11 5.44 -10.20 -6.62
N VAL A 12 5.15 -11.10 -7.55
CA VAL A 12 4.19 -12.19 -7.36
C VAL A 12 4.90 -13.51 -7.51
N VAL A 13 4.74 -14.38 -6.53
CA VAL A 13 5.28 -15.74 -6.57
C VAL A 13 4.12 -16.72 -6.66
N LEU A 14 3.92 -17.29 -7.85
CA LEU A 14 2.94 -18.35 -8.08
C LEU A 14 3.61 -19.72 -7.87
N ARG A 15 3.03 -20.54 -6.98
CA ARG A 15 3.52 -21.88 -6.68
C ARG A 15 2.77 -22.94 -7.50
N SER A 16 3.30 -24.16 -7.51
CA SER A 16 2.84 -25.28 -8.35
C SER A 16 1.32 -25.52 -8.33
N MET A 17 0.68 -25.47 -7.15
CA MET A 17 -0.77 -25.66 -7.04
C MET A 17 -1.54 -24.54 -7.76
N GLN A 18 -1.22 -23.27 -7.47
CA GLN A 18 -1.84 -22.12 -8.13
C GLN A 18 -1.65 -22.18 -9.66
N LEU A 19 -0.46 -22.54 -10.13
CA LEU A 19 -0.20 -22.69 -11.56
C LEU A 19 -1.03 -23.81 -12.21
N LYS A 20 -1.30 -24.90 -11.48
CA LYS A 20 -2.19 -25.98 -11.97
C LYS A 20 -3.64 -25.52 -12.03
N ASP A 21 -4.11 -24.85 -10.98
CA ASP A 21 -5.49 -24.36 -10.90
C ASP A 21 -5.79 -23.34 -12.01
N MET A 22 -4.80 -22.51 -12.34
CA MET A 22 -4.88 -21.53 -13.43
C MET A 22 -4.58 -22.11 -14.82
N LEU A 23 -4.31 -23.43 -14.93
CA LEU A 23 -3.91 -24.11 -16.17
C LEU A 23 -2.63 -23.53 -16.81
N LEU A 24 -1.72 -22.96 -16.01
CA LEU A 24 -0.44 -22.38 -16.42
C LEU A 24 0.77 -23.23 -16.01
N SER A 25 0.53 -24.47 -15.54
CA SER A 25 1.61 -25.40 -15.16
C SER A 25 2.50 -25.87 -16.33
N ARG A 26 2.09 -25.64 -17.58
CA ARG A 26 2.83 -26.01 -18.80
C ARG A 26 3.22 -24.76 -19.59
N GLY A 27 4.48 -24.69 -20.03
CA GLY A 27 5.00 -23.56 -20.83
C GLY A 27 4.22 -23.30 -22.13
N SER A 28 3.61 -24.33 -22.72
CA SER A 28 2.74 -24.20 -23.90
C SER A 28 1.50 -23.32 -23.69
N ASN A 29 1.10 -23.13 -22.43
CA ASN A 29 -0.09 -22.37 -22.07
C ASN A 29 0.25 -20.91 -21.76
N TRP A 30 1.53 -20.52 -21.88
CA TRP A 30 1.99 -19.16 -21.72
C TRP A 30 2.09 -18.47 -23.08
N CYS A 31 1.63 -17.24 -23.14
CA CYS A 31 1.91 -16.30 -24.22
C CYS A 31 2.74 -15.13 -23.69
N THR A 32 3.19 -14.26 -24.60
CA THR A 32 3.94 -13.04 -24.28
C THR A 32 3.24 -12.15 -23.26
N ASP A 33 1.91 -12.15 -23.24
CA ASP A 33 1.11 -11.29 -22.37
C ASP A 33 0.71 -11.94 -21.04
N THR A 34 0.87 -13.26 -20.88
CA THR A 34 0.38 -13.98 -19.69
C THR A 34 0.98 -13.44 -18.40
N ALA A 35 2.29 -13.16 -18.39
CA ALA A 35 2.96 -12.63 -17.19
C ALA A 35 2.40 -11.24 -16.80
N LYS A 36 2.17 -10.37 -17.78
CA LYS A 36 1.59 -9.04 -17.55
C LYS A 36 0.16 -9.14 -17.05
N MET A 37 -0.66 -9.99 -17.70
CA MET A 37 -2.04 -10.25 -17.30
C MET A 37 -2.12 -10.71 -15.84
N LEU A 38 -1.27 -11.66 -15.42
CA LEU A 38 -1.23 -12.17 -14.05
C LEU A 38 -0.87 -11.09 -13.03
N LEU A 39 0.12 -10.25 -13.33
CA LEU A 39 0.49 -9.14 -12.46
C LEU A 39 -0.66 -8.15 -12.30
N CYS A 40 -1.31 -7.81 -13.42
CA CYS A 40 -2.46 -6.90 -13.42
C CYS A 40 -3.62 -7.47 -12.58
N SER A 41 -4.07 -8.69 -12.88
CA SER A 41 -5.26 -9.27 -12.26
C SER A 41 -5.06 -9.69 -10.80
N LEU A 42 -3.87 -10.17 -10.44
CA LEU A 42 -3.62 -10.65 -9.09
C LEU A 42 -3.16 -9.54 -8.14
N VAL A 43 -2.60 -8.44 -8.65
CA VAL A 43 -2.06 -7.38 -7.80
C VAL A 43 -2.63 -6.02 -8.14
N LEU A 44 -2.47 -5.52 -9.37
CA LEU A 44 -2.79 -4.13 -9.68
C LEU A 44 -4.28 -3.83 -9.51
N GLU A 45 -5.17 -4.76 -9.86
CA GLU A 45 -6.63 -4.59 -9.68
C GLU A 45 -7.05 -4.42 -8.22
N ASN A 46 -6.31 -5.01 -7.27
CA ASN A 46 -6.61 -4.95 -5.83
C ASN A 46 -5.63 -4.06 -5.07
N LEU A 47 -4.79 -3.30 -5.77
CA LEU A 47 -3.77 -2.47 -5.14
C LEU A 47 -4.42 -1.23 -4.51
N GLU A 48 -4.84 -1.37 -3.27
CA GLU A 48 -5.23 -0.22 -2.45
C GLU A 48 -3.97 0.44 -1.88
N ILE A 49 -3.60 1.59 -2.44
CA ILE A 49 -2.63 2.48 -1.78
C ILE A 49 -3.40 3.17 -0.65
N THR A 50 -3.33 2.61 0.55
CA THR A 50 -3.96 3.22 1.73
C THR A 50 -3.30 4.57 2.00
N ASP A 51 -3.97 5.65 1.63
CA ASP A 51 -3.63 6.96 2.14
C ASP A 51 -3.96 6.98 3.64
N ASN A 52 -2.96 7.25 4.47
CA ASN A 52 -3.20 7.58 5.87
C ASN A 52 -3.78 8.99 5.96
N MET A 53 -5.02 9.13 5.54
CA MET A 53 -5.74 10.37 5.70
C MET A 53 -6.09 10.57 7.17
N ALA A 54 -5.99 11.82 7.60
CA ALA A 54 -6.66 12.23 8.82
C ALA A 54 -8.18 11.98 8.65
N LEU A 55 -8.84 11.53 9.71
CA LEU A 55 -10.29 11.39 9.76
C LEU A 55 -10.96 12.73 9.42
N PRO A 56 -12.03 12.72 8.61
CA PRO A 56 -12.91 13.89 8.45
C PRO A 56 -13.44 14.36 9.80
N ASP A 57 -13.64 15.67 9.97
CA ASP A 57 -14.08 16.28 11.24
C ASP A 57 -15.39 15.69 11.78
N ASP A 58 -16.31 15.31 10.89
CA ASP A 58 -17.59 14.69 11.24
C ASP A 58 -17.39 13.29 11.87
N LEU A 59 -16.43 12.53 11.34
CA LEU A 59 -16.10 11.20 11.84
C LEU A 59 -15.35 11.32 13.18
N LEU A 60 -14.50 12.33 13.34
CA LEU A 60 -13.87 12.67 14.61
C LEU A 60 -14.88 12.98 15.71
N ALA A 61 -15.96 13.71 15.39
CA ALA A 61 -17.01 14.01 16.36
C ALA A 61 -17.66 12.73 16.92
N SER A 62 -17.87 11.72 16.06
CA SER A 62 -18.48 10.44 16.41
C SER A 62 -17.60 9.49 17.24
N LEU A 63 -16.29 9.72 17.28
CA LEU A 63 -15.37 8.84 18.01
C LEU A 63 -15.60 8.88 19.53
N PRO A 64 -15.59 7.72 20.20
CA PRO A 64 -15.53 7.65 21.66
C PRO A 64 -14.39 8.50 22.24
N THR A 65 -14.64 9.19 23.35
CA THR A 65 -13.67 10.10 24.00
C THR A 65 -12.30 9.48 24.22
N ARG A 66 -12.25 8.19 24.59
CA ARG A 66 -11.01 7.44 24.79
C ARG A 66 -10.16 7.37 23.51
N LEU A 67 -10.79 7.23 22.34
CA LEU A 67 -10.10 7.12 21.06
C LEU A 67 -9.65 8.48 20.54
N LYS A 68 -10.40 9.56 20.82
CA LYS A 68 -10.01 10.94 20.45
C LYS A 68 -8.62 11.32 20.95
N GLY A 69 -8.28 10.96 22.19
CA GLY A 69 -6.94 11.22 22.75
C GLY A 69 -5.82 10.46 22.03
N ILE A 70 -6.04 9.18 21.73
CA ILE A 70 -5.07 8.36 20.99
C ILE A 70 -4.89 8.88 19.57
N TYR A 71 -6.00 9.25 18.92
CA TYR A 71 -5.98 9.85 17.60
C TYR A 71 -5.20 11.18 17.58
N ALA A 72 -5.40 12.05 18.57
CA ALA A 72 -4.68 13.31 18.67
C ALA A 72 -3.16 13.11 18.82
N LEU A 73 -2.72 12.11 19.60
CA LEU A 73 -1.30 11.77 19.71
C LEU A 73 -0.73 11.30 18.36
N TRP A 74 -1.44 10.38 17.70
CA TRP A 74 -1.05 9.90 16.37
C TRP A 74 -1.00 11.02 15.32
N LEU A 75 -2.00 11.90 15.31
CA LEU A 75 -2.06 13.05 14.40
C LEU A 75 -0.91 14.04 14.61
N ASN A 76 -0.35 14.12 15.82
CA ASN A 76 0.84 14.92 16.12
C ASN A 76 2.16 14.20 15.80
N GLY A 77 2.11 13.01 15.16
CA GLY A 77 3.28 12.25 14.75
C GLY A 77 3.97 11.48 15.88
N GLU A 78 3.27 11.19 16.98
CA GLU A 78 3.80 10.32 18.03
C GLU A 78 3.83 8.85 17.56
N ASP A 79 4.95 8.16 17.79
CA ASP A 79 5.04 6.72 17.54
C ASP A 79 4.32 5.95 18.67
N LEU A 80 3.06 5.59 18.40
CA LEU A 80 2.23 4.87 19.36
C LEU A 80 2.73 3.46 19.70
N ARG A 81 3.64 2.87 18.89
CA ARG A 81 4.25 1.58 19.22
C ARG A 81 5.25 1.70 20.37
N GLN A 82 5.84 2.89 20.54
CA GLN A 82 6.80 3.18 21.59
C GLN A 82 6.12 3.66 22.88
N SER A 83 5.01 4.40 22.75
CA SER A 83 4.30 4.97 23.91
C SER A 83 3.27 4.03 24.54
N LEU A 84 2.79 3.01 23.82
CA LEU A 84 1.78 2.08 24.32
C LEU A 84 2.32 0.65 24.48
N PRO A 85 1.86 -0.12 25.49
CA PRO A 85 2.13 -1.54 25.56
C PRO A 85 1.61 -2.26 24.30
N LYS A 86 2.38 -3.25 23.81
CA LYS A 86 2.11 -4.01 22.57
C LYS A 86 0.64 -4.40 22.40
N ASN A 87 0.03 -5.04 23.41
CA ASN A 87 -1.36 -5.51 23.33
C ASN A 87 -2.36 -4.35 23.24
N THR A 88 -2.08 -3.24 23.91
CA THR A 88 -2.91 -2.03 23.86
C THR A 88 -2.81 -1.36 22.49
N PHE A 89 -1.62 -1.30 21.90
CA PHE A 89 -1.41 -0.78 20.55
C PHE A 89 -2.25 -1.55 19.52
N TYR A 90 -2.13 -2.88 19.46
CA TYR A 90 -2.88 -3.68 18.47
C TYR A 90 -4.39 -3.62 18.68
N ARG A 91 -4.86 -3.51 19.93
CA ARG A 91 -6.28 -3.30 20.21
C ARG A 91 -6.79 -1.99 19.59
N TYR A 92 -6.07 -0.88 19.78
CA TYR A 92 -6.45 0.39 19.19
C TYR A 92 -6.34 0.38 17.68
N ARG A 93 -5.26 -0.19 17.12
CA ARG A 93 -5.07 -0.30 15.67
C ARG A 93 -6.26 -0.98 15.02
N ARG A 94 -6.73 -2.11 15.58
CA ARG A 94 -7.91 -2.80 15.06
C ARG A 94 -9.14 -1.89 15.02
N THR A 95 -9.39 -1.13 16.09
CA THR A 95 -10.53 -0.20 16.13
C THR A 95 -10.36 0.96 15.15
N PHE A 96 -9.17 1.52 14.99
CA PHE A 96 -8.94 2.62 14.03
C PHE A 96 -9.03 2.17 12.57
N LEU A 97 -8.67 0.91 12.27
CA LEU A 97 -8.84 0.35 10.94
C LEU A 97 -10.33 0.28 10.51
N GLU A 98 -11.27 0.15 11.45
CA GLU A 98 -12.72 0.24 11.16
C GLU A 98 -13.11 1.63 10.61
N TYR A 99 -12.29 2.65 10.88
CA TYR A 99 -12.44 4.02 10.37
C TYR A 99 -11.44 4.34 9.25
N ASN A 100 -10.81 3.32 8.63
CA ASN A 100 -9.76 3.46 7.61
C ASN A 100 -8.52 4.25 8.08
N VAL A 101 -8.19 4.19 9.37
CA VAL A 101 -6.97 4.80 9.93
C VAL A 101 -6.01 3.73 10.40
N ASP A 102 -4.81 3.70 9.83
CA ASP A 102 -3.73 2.86 10.35
C ASP A 102 -2.78 3.67 11.24
N ILE A 103 -3.02 3.60 12.56
CA ILE A 103 -2.18 4.26 13.57
C ILE A 103 -0.73 3.75 13.64
N SER A 104 -0.41 2.71 12.87
CA SER A 104 0.94 2.17 12.77
C SER A 104 1.82 2.95 11.79
N ILE A 105 1.21 3.78 10.94
CA ILE A 105 1.92 4.62 10.00
C ILE A 105 2.11 5.98 10.66
N ILE A 106 3.37 6.37 10.87
CA ILE A 106 3.71 7.59 11.61
C ILE A 106 3.38 8.80 10.75
N GLN A 107 2.59 9.72 11.30
CA GLN A 107 2.25 10.98 10.63
C GLN A 107 3.43 11.95 10.67
N ASP A 108 3.61 12.71 9.58
CA ASP A 108 4.62 13.74 9.54
C ASP A 108 4.20 14.92 10.44
N LYS A 109 5.13 15.45 11.25
CA LYS A 109 4.81 16.48 12.25
C LYS A 109 4.38 17.81 11.63
N LYS A 110 4.66 18.02 10.35
CA LYS A 110 4.28 19.22 9.61
C LYS A 110 2.81 19.12 9.20
N ARG A 111 1.96 19.88 9.89
CA ARG A 111 0.60 20.16 9.41
C ARG A 111 0.68 20.97 8.13
N ASN A 112 0.69 20.31 6.98
CA ASN A 112 0.39 20.97 5.73
C ASN A 112 -1.11 21.25 5.72
N ASN A 113 -1.48 22.53 5.73
CA ASN A 113 -2.88 23.00 5.64
C ASN A 113 -3.48 22.78 4.23
N VAL A 114 -3.00 21.74 3.53
CA VAL A 114 -3.30 21.40 2.15
C VAL A 114 -4.33 20.29 2.22
N ILE A 115 -5.56 20.60 1.82
CA ILE A 115 -6.58 19.59 1.53
C ILE A 115 -6.02 18.78 0.35
N PRO A 116 -5.77 17.46 0.49
CA PRO A 116 -5.29 16.67 -0.62
C PRO A 116 -6.38 16.66 -1.69
N LEU A 117 -6.09 17.25 -2.86
CA LEU A 117 -6.86 16.94 -4.06
C LEU A 117 -6.59 15.46 -4.35
N VAL A 118 -7.59 14.61 -4.11
CA VAL A 118 -7.49 13.17 -4.35
C VAL A 118 -7.26 12.96 -5.84
N ARG A 119 -6.02 12.67 -6.21
CA ARG A 119 -5.69 12.14 -7.52
C ARG A 119 -5.58 10.63 -7.34
N TYR A 120 -6.49 9.89 -7.96
CA TYR A 120 -6.34 8.45 -8.07
C TYR A 120 -4.98 8.16 -8.71
N VAL A 121 -4.09 7.52 -7.97
CA VAL A 121 -2.81 7.06 -8.50
C VAL A 121 -3.11 5.76 -9.22
N GLU A 122 -3.24 5.84 -10.54
CA GLU A 122 -3.27 4.66 -11.37
C GLU A 122 -1.86 4.06 -11.41
N ALA A 123 -1.73 2.81 -10.93
CA ALA A 123 -0.49 2.07 -11.05
C ALA A 123 -0.25 1.70 -12.52
N GLN A 124 0.39 2.60 -13.26
CA GLN A 124 0.84 2.30 -14.62
C GLN A 124 2.18 1.55 -14.57
N PRO A 125 2.34 0.48 -15.36
CA PRO A 125 3.62 -0.20 -15.47
C PRO A 125 4.72 0.79 -15.87
N ALA A 126 5.81 0.80 -15.12
CA ALA A 126 6.97 1.62 -15.47
C ALA A 126 7.53 1.19 -16.83
N GLU A 127 7.99 2.16 -17.62
CA GLU A 127 8.70 1.88 -18.87
C GLU A 127 10.00 1.11 -18.59
N ILE A 128 10.45 0.36 -19.58
CA ILE A 128 11.73 -0.34 -19.48
C ILE A 128 12.85 0.70 -19.60
N PRO A 129 13.73 0.83 -18.59
CA PRO A 129 14.77 1.86 -18.63
C PRO A 129 15.84 1.52 -19.67
N HIS A 130 16.42 2.56 -20.30
CA HIS A 130 17.39 2.42 -21.41
C HIS A 130 18.58 1.51 -21.07
N TRP A 131 19.08 1.57 -19.83
CA TRP A 131 20.19 0.74 -19.38
C TRP A 131 19.89 -0.77 -19.43
N ALA A 132 18.62 -1.18 -19.39
CA ALA A 132 18.25 -2.59 -19.47
C ALA A 132 18.44 -3.14 -20.89
N TYR A 133 18.18 -2.32 -21.90
CA TYR A 133 18.49 -2.64 -23.30
C TYR A 133 19.99 -2.68 -23.55
N GLU A 134 20.75 -1.70 -23.05
CA GLU A 134 22.22 -1.67 -23.16
C GLU A 134 22.89 -2.92 -22.57
N LYS A 135 22.29 -3.48 -21.52
CA LYS A 135 22.78 -4.69 -20.84
C LYS A 135 22.24 -5.99 -21.42
N ASN A 136 21.46 -5.95 -22.51
CA ASN A 136 20.79 -7.12 -23.11
C ASN A 136 19.96 -7.91 -22.10
N LEU A 137 19.28 -7.23 -21.18
CA LEU A 137 18.39 -7.85 -20.18
C LEU A 137 16.94 -7.97 -20.67
N VAL A 138 16.67 -7.45 -21.87
CA VAL A 138 15.36 -7.43 -22.51
C VAL A 138 15.52 -8.18 -23.82
N ALA A 139 14.66 -9.17 -24.04
CA ALA A 139 14.67 -10.03 -25.22
C ALA A 139 13.97 -9.38 -26.42
#